data_AF-A0A930ET72-F1
#
_entry.id   AF-A0A930ET72-F1
#
_cell.length_a   1.000
_cell.length_b   1.000
_cell.length_c   1.000
_cell.angle_alpha   90.00
_cell.angle_beta   90.00
_cell.angle_gamma   90.00
#
_symmetry.space_group_name_H-M   'P 1'
#
loop_
_entity.id
_entity.type
_entity.pdbx_description
1 polymer ?
#
loop_
_entity_poly.entity_id
_entity_poly.type
_entity_poly.pdbx_seq_one_letter_code
_entity_poly.pdbx_strand_id
1 'polypeptide(L)'
;MARTSLSGFPEWLPEGRIIEMHVLDELRRVFELHGFAGIETRAVETLEQLEAKGETSKEIYVLDRLQALKAAAAGARAPKDKGMGLHFALPVPFARY
;
A
#
# COMPACT_ATOMS: atom_id res chain seq x y z
N MET A 1 -0.64 8.82 27.94
CA MET A 1 0.00 9.74 26.97
C MET A 1 0.13 8.99 25.66
N ALA A 2 -0.67 9.33 24.65
CA ALA A 2 -0.54 8.75 23.33
C ALA A 2 0.87 9.08 22.82
N ARG A 3 1.73 8.06 22.72
CA ARG A 3 3.09 8.18 22.22
C ARG A 3 3.01 8.64 20.76
N THR A 4 3.53 9.84 20.48
CA THR A 4 4.07 10.29 19.18
C THR A 4 3.47 9.58 17.96
N SER A 5 2.32 10.06 17.49
CA SER A 5 1.76 9.67 16.19
C SER A 5 2.78 9.95 15.09
N LEU A 6 3.03 8.98 14.22
CA LEU A 6 3.79 9.20 12.99
C LEU A 6 3.00 10.18 12.11
N SER A 7 3.57 11.35 11.83
CA SER A 7 2.88 12.39 11.05
C SER A 7 2.43 11.83 9.69
N GLY A 8 1.16 12.02 9.35
CA GLY A 8 0.55 11.47 8.13
C GLY A 8 0.01 10.03 8.26
N PHE A 9 0.16 9.39 9.43
CA PHE A 9 -0.31 8.02 9.69
C PHE A 9 -1.17 7.98 10.96
N PRO A 10 -2.41 8.50 10.91
CA PRO A 10 -3.31 8.49 12.05
C PRO A 10 -3.79 7.06 12.34
N GLU A 11 -4.09 6.79 13.62
CA GLU A 11 -4.78 5.57 14.04
C GLU A 11 -6.29 5.84 14.13
N TRP A 12 -7.10 4.99 13.48
CA TRP A 12 -8.55 5.05 13.60
C TRP A 12 -8.99 4.35 14.89
N LEU A 13 -9.34 5.13 15.90
CA LEU A 13 -9.97 4.64 17.13
C LEU A 13 -11.37 4.08 16.85
N PRO A 14 -11.95 3.28 17.77
CA PRO A 14 -13.24 2.62 17.54
C PRO A 14 -14.35 3.56 17.03
N GLU A 15 -14.43 4.78 17.56
CA GLU A 15 -15.43 5.77 17.16
C GLU A 15 -15.27 6.16 15.68
N GLY A 16 -14.04 6.40 15.25
CA GLY A 16 -13.72 6.72 13.86
C GLY A 16 -13.89 5.51 12.93
N ARG A 17 -13.47 4.32 13.39
CA ARG A 17 -13.55 3.08 12.62
C ARG A 17 -15.00 2.67 12.32
N ILE A 18 -15.92 2.89 13.26
CA ILE A 18 -17.36 2.63 13.04
C ILE A 18 -17.91 3.50 11.91
N ILE A 19 -17.55 4.79 11.89
CA ILE A 19 -17.99 5.72 10.85
C ILE A 19 -17.41 5.33 9.49
N GLU A 20 -16.10 5.04 9.44
CA GLU A 20 -15.42 4.58 8.22
C GLU A 20 -16.09 3.33 7.64
N MET A 21 -16.42 2.36 8.48
CA MET A 21 -17.09 1.13 8.03
C MET A 21 -18.47 1.39 7.45
N HIS A 22 -19.26 2.27 8.07
CA HIS A 22 -20.56 2.65 7.54
C HIS A 22 -20.45 3.28 6.14
N VAL A 23 -19.46 4.16 5.92
CA VAL A 23 -19.21 4.79 4.62
C VAL A 23 -18.80 3.76 3.57
N LEU A 24 -17.87 2.87 3.91
CA LEU A 24 -17.41 1.82 2.98
C LEU A 24 -18.52 0.83 2.61
N ASP A 25 -19.39 0.49 3.57
CA ASP A 25 -20.53 -0.39 3.33
C ASP A 25 -21.55 0.23 2.38
N GLU A 26 -21.84 1.53 2.56
CA GLU A 26 -22.78 2.23 1.69
C GLU A 26 -22.24 2.37 0.26
N LEU A 27 -20.94 2.71 0.11
CA LEU A 27 -20.28 2.73 -1.19
C LEU A 27 -20.38 1.37 -1.86
N ARG A 28 -19.95 0.31 -1.18
CA ARG A 28 -20.02 -1.07 -1.68
C ARG A 28 -21.42 -1.43 -2.17
N ARG A 29 -22.44 -1.19 -1.35
CA ARG A 29 -23.84 -1.49 -1.68
C ARG A 29 -24.27 -0.77 -2.96
N VAL A 30 -23.93 0.50 -3.12
CA VAL A 30 -24.28 1.27 -4.31
C VAL A 30 -23.54 0.75 -5.55
N PHE A 31 -22.24 0.45 -5.45
CA PHE A 31 -21.47 -0.11 -6.57
C PHE A 31 -22.01 -1.47 -7.01
N GLU A 32 -22.34 -2.37 -6.06
CA GLU A 32 -22.89 -3.70 -6.36
C GLU A 32 -24.26 -3.62 -7.06
N LEU A 33 -25.11 -2.65 -6.68
CA LEU A 33 -26.38 -2.40 -7.37
C LEU A 33 -26.22 -1.99 -8.85
N HIS A 34 -25.07 -1.44 -9.22
CA HIS A 34 -24.74 -1.08 -10.60
C HIS A 34 -23.94 -2.18 -11.33
N GLY A 35 -23.82 -3.38 -10.75
CA GLY A 35 -23.15 -4.52 -11.35
C GLY A 35 -21.63 -4.50 -11.24
N PHE A 36 -21.05 -3.63 -10.41
CA PHE A 36 -19.62 -3.66 -10.11
C PHE A 36 -19.33 -4.72 -9.03
N ALA A 37 -18.26 -5.49 -9.22
CA ALA A 37 -17.73 -6.41 -8.22
C ALA A 37 -16.40 -5.90 -7.69
N GLY A 38 -16.22 -5.97 -6.37
CA GLY A 38 -14.97 -5.57 -5.72
C GLY A 38 -13.87 -6.63 -5.85
N ILE A 39 -12.62 -6.18 -5.98
CA ILE A 39 -11.43 -6.99 -5.74
C ILE A 39 -10.52 -6.24 -4.78
N GLU A 40 -9.83 -6.98 -3.91
CA GLU A 40 -8.78 -6.42 -3.06
C GLU A 40 -7.42 -6.74 -3.70
N THR A 41 -6.66 -5.71 -4.03
CA THR A 41 -5.33 -5.89 -4.59
C THR A 41 -4.28 -5.88 -3.49
N ARG A 42 -3.16 -6.59 -3.70
CA ARG A 42 -2.00 -6.54 -2.79
C ARG A 42 -1.53 -5.10 -2.59
N ALA A 43 -1.08 -4.76 -1.37
CA ALA A 43 -0.54 -3.44 -1.03
C ALA A 43 0.80 -3.09 -1.72
N VAL A 44 1.47 -4.10 -2.29
CA VAL A 44 2.85 -4.01 -2.76
C VAL A 44 2.96 -4.45 -4.22
N GLU A 45 3.74 -3.71 -5.01
CA GLU A 45 4.03 -4.05 -6.41
C GLU A 45 5.56 -4.03 -6.66
N THR A 46 6.02 -4.57 -7.80
CA THR A 46 7.44 -4.45 -8.17
C THR A 46 7.74 -3.01 -8.57
N LEU A 47 8.99 -2.56 -8.36
CA LEU A 47 9.39 -1.20 -8.79
C LEU A 47 9.19 -0.99 -10.29
N GLU A 48 9.50 -2.01 -11.10
CA GLU A 48 9.24 -2.00 -12.55
C GLU A 48 7.78 -1.68 -12.89
N GLN A 49 6.82 -2.27 -12.16
CA GLN A 49 5.39 -2.02 -12.37
C GLN A 49 4.97 -0.62 -11.92
N LEU A 50 5.56 -0.12 -10.84
CA LEU A 50 5.26 1.20 -10.28
C LEU A 50 5.82 2.34 -11.15
N GLU A 51 7.01 2.14 -11.74
CA GLU A 51 7.69 3.13 -12.58
C GLU A 51 7.10 3.22 -13.99
N ALA A 52 6.40 2.17 -14.45
CA ALA A 52 5.84 2.09 -15.80
C ALA A 52 4.79 3.18 -16.13
N LYS A 53 4.18 3.86 -15.13
CA LYS A 53 3.12 4.86 -15.34
C LYS A 53 3.54 6.33 -15.24
N GLY A 54 4.82 6.64 -15.01
CA GLY A 54 5.36 8.01 -15.08
C GLY A 54 4.90 9.00 -13.99
N GLU A 55 5.70 10.06 -13.80
CA GLU A 55 5.61 11.25 -12.90
C GLU A 55 5.36 11.05 -11.38
N THR A 56 4.71 9.97 -10.94
CA THR A 56 4.39 9.70 -9.52
C THR A 56 5.46 8.92 -8.76
N SER A 57 6.61 8.63 -9.38
CA SER A 57 7.68 7.81 -8.77
C SER A 57 8.35 8.46 -7.56
N LYS A 58 8.21 9.77 -7.38
CA LYS A 58 8.90 10.54 -6.32
C LYS A 58 8.32 10.32 -4.92
N GLU A 59 7.10 9.79 -4.80
CA GLU A 59 6.38 9.64 -3.52
C GLU A 59 6.20 8.17 -3.10
N ILE A 60 6.90 7.24 -3.75
CA ILE A 60 6.75 5.81 -3.51
C ILE A 60 7.60 5.36 -2.32
N TYR A 61 6.96 4.74 -1.34
CA TYR A 61 7.64 4.03 -0.26
C TYR A 61 8.17 2.67 -0.74
N VAL A 62 9.49 2.50 -0.70
CA VAL A 62 10.16 1.23 -1.02
C VAL A 62 10.22 0.34 0.21
N LEU A 63 10.03 -0.97 0.02
CA LEU A 63 10.16 -1.96 1.08
C LEU A 63 11.47 -2.75 0.92
N ASP A 64 12.18 -2.90 2.03
CA ASP A 64 13.30 -3.81 2.16
C ASP A 64 13.15 -4.68 3.41
N ARG A 65 13.69 -5.89 3.36
CA ARG A 65 13.70 -6.79 4.51
C ARG A 65 14.71 -6.30 5.53
N LEU A 66 14.28 -6.15 6.78
CA LEU A 66 15.16 -5.78 7.90
C LEU A 66 16.44 -6.63 7.97
N GLN A 67 16.36 -7.91 7.64
CA GLN A 67 17.53 -8.79 7.71
C GLN A 67 18.48 -8.61 6.51
N ALA A 68 17.98 -8.20 5.35
CA ALA A 68 18.82 -7.82 4.23
C ALA A 68 19.65 -6.57 4.59
N LEU A 69 19.03 -5.59 5.26
CA LEU A 69 19.72 -4.39 5.78
C LEU A 69 20.82 -4.77 6.78
N LYS A 70 20.53 -5.67 7.73
CA LYS A 70 21.53 -6.15 8.71
C LYS A 70 22.66 -6.94 8.05
N ALA A 71 22.34 -7.80 7.08
CA ALA A 71 23.33 -8.60 6.35
C ALA A 71 24.27 -7.70 5.53
N ALA A 72 23.72 -6.69 4.85
CA ALA A 72 24.51 -5.69 4.14
C ALA A 72 25.43 -4.90 5.09
N ALA A 73 24.92 -4.50 6.26
CA ALA A 73 25.74 -3.84 7.29
C ALA A 73 26.86 -4.75 7.84
N ALA A 74 26.66 -6.08 7.83
CA ALA A 74 27.66 -7.07 8.21
C ALA A 74 28.59 -7.49 7.04
N GLY A 75 28.52 -6.81 5.89
CA GLY A 75 29.36 -7.09 4.72
C GLY A 75 28.96 -8.31 3.89
N ALA A 76 27.81 -8.93 4.18
CA ALA A 76 27.28 -10.01 3.36
C ALA A 76 26.66 -9.45 2.07
N ARG A 77 26.80 -10.21 0.97
CA ARG A 77 26.23 -9.82 -0.32
C ARG A 77 24.70 -9.89 -0.25
N ALA A 78 24.04 -8.75 -0.45
CA ALA A 78 22.58 -8.70 -0.51
C ALA A 78 22.05 -9.56 -1.69
N PRO A 79 20.96 -10.30 -1.50
CA PRO A 79 20.27 -10.98 -2.61
C PRO A 79 19.81 -9.97 -3.66
N LYS A 80 19.84 -10.35 -4.95
CA LYS A 80 19.23 -9.57 -6.03
C LYS A 80 17.70 -9.77 -6.01
N ASP A 81 17.00 -9.11 -5.10
CA ASP A 81 15.54 -9.02 -5.15
C ASP A 81 15.10 -7.96 -6.16
N LYS A 82 13.94 -8.16 -6.80
CA LYS A 82 13.41 -7.28 -7.87
C LYS A 82 12.97 -5.88 -7.40
N GLY A 83 13.19 -5.54 -6.14
CA GLY A 83 12.68 -4.31 -5.52
C GLY A 83 11.16 -4.32 -5.40
N MET A 84 10.64 -3.90 -4.25
CA MET A 84 9.20 -3.80 -4.00
C MET A 84 8.86 -2.43 -3.40
N GLY A 85 7.68 -1.92 -3.71
CA GLY A 85 7.18 -0.67 -3.14
C GLY A 85 5.68 -0.71 -2.87
N LEU A 86 5.21 0.16 -1.98
CA LEU A 86 3.78 0.34 -1.72
C LEU A 86 3.12 1.01 -2.95
N HIS A 87 1.95 0.53 -3.37
CA HIS A 87 1.24 1.18 -4.46
C HIS A 87 0.66 2.53 -4.02
N PHE A 88 0.77 3.55 -4.88
CA PHE A 88 0.25 4.90 -4.58
C PHE A 88 -1.23 5.08 -5.00
N ALA A 89 -1.69 4.29 -5.98
CA ALA A 89 -3.05 4.36 -6.50
C ALA A 89 -3.54 2.99 -6.98
N LEU A 90 -4.86 2.78 -6.90
CA LEU A 90 -5.53 1.52 -7.26
C LEU A 90 -5.50 1.16 -8.78
N PRO A 91 -5.46 2.11 -9.74
CA PRO A 91 -5.41 1.76 -11.17
C PRO A 91 -4.11 1.08 -11.62
N VAL A 92 -3.02 1.16 -10.84
CA VAL A 92 -1.76 0.47 -11.15
C VAL A 92 -1.90 -1.03 -10.87
N PRO A 93 -2.27 -1.46 -9.63
CA PRO A 93 -2.57 -2.87 -9.35
C PRO A 93 -3.72 -3.45 -10.17
N PHE A 94 -4.75 -2.64 -10.45
CA PHE A 94 -5.97 -3.07 -11.15
C PHE A 94 -5.70 -3.47 -12.61
N ALA A 95 -4.76 -2.81 -13.31
CA ALA A 95 -4.48 -3.04 -14.74
C ALA A 95 -3.97 -4.46 -15.10
N ARG A 96 -3.85 -5.37 -14.13
CA ARG A 96 -3.48 -6.78 -14.34
C ARG A 96 -4.69 -7.71 -14.50
N TYR A 97 -5.88 -7.22 -14.18
CA TYR A 97 -7.16 -7.92 -14.27
C TYR A 97 -7.99 -7.34 -15.41
#